data_AF-T0T0G6-F1
#
_entry.id   AF-T0T0G6-F1
#
_cell.length_a   1.000
_cell.length_b   1.000
_cell.length_c   1.000
_cell.angle_alpha   90.00
_cell.angle_beta   90.00
_cell.angle_gamma   90.00
#
_symmetry.space_group_name_H-M   'P 1'
#
loop_
_entity.id
_entity.type
_entity.pdbx_description
1 polymer ?
#
loop_
_entity_poly.entity_id
_entity_poly.type
_entity_poly.pdbx_seq_one_letter_code
_entity_poly.pdbx_strand_id
1 'polypeptide(L)'
;MIQINENNNIFEIIITEPREDRDEEQFLNLLARLSDEMNFGLILEVSGEKAFSKESKIQLNKWFKLNKEHLRNQCLGFIRVKADAKNSDKLKSRAFSLAMPCPYRVMETREQASLWFTTGQK
;
A
#
# COMPACT_ATOMS: atom_id res chain seq x y z
N MET A 1 13.90 -4.49 5.31
CA MET A 1 13.05 -5.56 5.81
C MET A 1 11.63 -5.24 5.41
N ILE A 2 10.92 -6.22 4.83
CA ILE A 2 9.48 -6.12 4.61
C ILE A 2 8.76 -7.10 5.53
N GLN A 3 7.75 -6.60 6.23
CA GLN A 3 6.83 -7.41 7.02
C GLN A 3 5.45 -7.30 6.38
N ILE A 4 4.78 -8.44 6.21
CA ILE A 4 3.43 -8.52 5.66
C ILE A 4 2.58 -9.20 6.73
N ASN A 5 1.66 -8.45 7.31
CA ASN A 5 0.66 -8.99 8.23
C ASN A 5 -0.68 -9.05 7.50
N GLU A 6 -1.45 -10.10 7.75
CA GLU A 6 -2.75 -10.30 7.14
C GLU A 6 -3.79 -10.51 8.24
N ASN A 7 -4.87 -9.74 8.20
CA ASN A 7 -5.98 -9.88 9.12
C ASN A 7 -7.29 -9.49 8.42
N ASN A 8 -8.26 -10.42 8.35
CA ASN A 8 -9.58 -10.19 7.73
C ASN A 8 -9.49 -9.58 6.31
N ASN A 9 -8.64 -10.13 5.45
CA ASN A 9 -8.36 -9.62 4.09
C ASN A 9 -7.80 -8.19 4.04
N ILE A 10 -7.27 -7.68 5.17
CA ILE A 10 -6.48 -6.46 5.22
C ILE A 10 -5.01 -6.86 5.24
N PHE A 11 -4.28 -6.41 4.24
CA PHE A 11 -2.85 -6.63 4.08
C PHE A 11 -2.09 -5.42 4.56
N GLU A 12 -1.36 -5.57 5.66
CA GLU A 12 -0.49 -4.56 6.23
C GLU A 12 0.95 -4.84 5.82
N ILE A 13 1.51 -3.95 5.01
CA ILE A 13 2.89 -3.98 4.54
C ILE A 13 3.69 -2.93 5.29
N ILE A 14 4.70 -3.37 6.03
CA ILE A 14 5.64 -2.51 6.74
C ILE A 14 7.01 -2.66 6.09
N ILE A 15 7.51 -1.57 5.52
CA ILE A 15 8.79 -1.53 4.83
C ILE A 15 9.76 -0.69 5.66
N THR A 16 10.76 -1.33 6.27
CA THR A 16 11.76 -0.69 7.15
C THR A 16 13.18 -0.88 6.62
N GLU A 17 14.11 -0.05 7.11
CA GLU A 17 15.55 -0.22 6.88
C GLU A 17 16.20 -1.12 7.96
N PRO A 18 17.28 -1.85 7.64
CA PRO A 18 17.91 -1.98 6.31
C PRO A 18 17.08 -2.85 5.37
N ARG A 19 17.04 -2.51 4.06
CA ARG A 19 16.38 -3.33 3.03
C ARG A 19 17.38 -4.15 2.23
N GLU A 20 17.03 -5.40 1.98
CA GLU A 20 17.77 -6.34 1.16
C GLU A 20 16.99 -6.69 -0.12
N ASP A 21 17.65 -7.24 -1.13
CA ASP A 21 17.00 -7.53 -2.42
C ASP A 21 15.83 -8.53 -2.28
N ARG A 22 15.94 -9.48 -1.34
CA ARG A 22 14.85 -10.41 -0.96
C ARG A 22 13.58 -9.71 -0.48
N ASP A 23 13.69 -8.50 0.06
CA ASP A 23 12.53 -7.74 0.50
C ASP A 23 11.70 -7.29 -0.72
N GLU A 24 12.36 -6.85 -1.79
CA GLU A 24 11.65 -6.40 -3.00
C GLU A 24 10.89 -7.56 -3.67
N GLU A 25 11.48 -8.76 -3.69
CA GLU A 25 10.83 -9.98 -4.18
C GLU A 25 9.60 -10.35 -3.36
N GLN A 26 9.67 -10.29 -2.03
CA GLN A 26 8.50 -10.54 -1.15
C GLN A 26 7.35 -9.58 -1.44
N PHE A 27 7.65 -8.30 -1.68
CA PHE A 27 6.64 -7.31 -2.03
C PHE A 27 5.99 -7.61 -3.38
N LEU A 28 6.78 -8.00 -4.39
CA LEU A 28 6.27 -8.37 -5.70
C LEU A 28 5.41 -9.63 -5.66
N ASN A 29 5.78 -10.62 -4.85
CA ASN A 29 4.99 -11.83 -4.64
C ASN A 29 3.63 -11.53 -3.98
N LEU A 30 3.59 -10.60 -3.02
CA LEU A 30 2.33 -10.12 -2.46
C LEU A 30 1.45 -9.48 -3.53
N LEU A 31 2.02 -8.63 -4.40
CA LEU A 31 1.25 -8.01 -5.48
C LEU A 31 0.68 -9.05 -6.44
N ALA A 32 1.47 -10.07 -6.80
CA ALA A 32 0.96 -11.18 -7.59
C ALA A 32 -0.28 -11.80 -6.94
N ARG A 33 -0.19 -12.15 -5.64
CA ARG A 33 -1.30 -12.70 -4.87
C ARG A 33 -2.53 -11.78 -4.83
N LEU A 34 -2.33 -10.48 -4.60
CA LEU A 34 -3.42 -9.49 -4.57
C LEU A 34 -4.19 -9.34 -5.89
N SER A 35 -3.70 -9.92 -6.99
CA SER A 35 -4.39 -9.88 -8.29
C SER A 35 -5.62 -10.80 -8.33
N ASP A 36 -5.68 -11.77 -7.41
CA ASP A 36 -6.76 -12.76 -7.32
C ASP A 36 -7.62 -12.57 -6.04
N GLU A 37 -7.24 -11.65 -5.16
CA GLU A 37 -7.92 -11.42 -3.89
C GLU A 37 -9.23 -10.62 -4.07
N MET A 38 -10.25 -10.94 -3.27
CA MET A 38 -11.54 -10.25 -3.31
C MET A 38 -11.79 -9.45 -2.03
N ASN A 39 -12.37 -8.25 -2.17
CA ASN A 39 -12.74 -7.38 -1.05
C ASN A 39 -11.61 -7.19 -0.03
N PHE A 40 -10.44 -6.73 -0.49
CA PHE A 40 -9.26 -6.59 0.35
C PHE A 40 -8.91 -5.14 0.66
N GLY A 41 -8.21 -4.92 1.77
CA GLY A 41 -7.65 -3.63 2.17
C GLY A 41 -6.12 -3.62 2.12
N LEU A 42 -5.51 -2.49 1.80
CA LEU A 42 -4.06 -2.32 1.86
C LEU A 42 -3.67 -1.25 2.87
N ILE A 43 -2.74 -1.57 3.76
CA ILE A 43 -2.07 -0.63 4.65
C ILE A 43 -0.58 -0.66 4.31
N LEU A 44 0.01 0.47 3.97
CA LEU A 44 1.45 0.57 3.67
C LEU A 44 2.13 1.57 4.59
N GLU A 45 3.06 1.08 5.40
CA GLU A 45 4.01 1.90 6.15
C GLU A 45 5.39 1.79 5.49
N VAL A 46 6.02 2.93 5.20
CA VAL A 46 7.37 2.97 4.65
C VAL A 46 8.23 3.88 5.50
N SER A 47 9.27 3.31 6.10
CA SER A 47 10.32 4.03 6.81
C SER A 47 11.67 3.86 6.08
N GLY A 48 12.57 4.80 6.35
CA GLY A 48 13.87 4.89 5.68
C GLY A 48 13.86 5.70 4.38
N GLU A 49 15.06 6.01 3.89
CA GLU A 49 15.29 6.83 2.69
C GLU A 49 15.56 5.98 1.44
N LYS A 50 15.87 4.68 1.61
CA LYS A 50 16.15 3.78 0.50
C LYS A 50 14.93 3.65 -0.41
N ALA A 51 15.08 4.10 -1.65
CA ALA A 51 14.08 3.90 -2.69
C ALA A 51 14.12 2.46 -3.23
N PHE A 52 12.97 1.97 -3.72
CA PHE A 52 12.95 0.75 -4.53
C PHE A 52 13.93 0.84 -5.71
N SER A 53 14.52 -0.29 -6.07
CA SER A 53 15.33 -0.43 -7.28
C SER A 53 14.57 0.02 -8.53
N LYS A 54 15.31 0.38 -9.58
CA LYS A 54 14.71 0.80 -10.86
C LYS A 54 13.86 -0.32 -11.46
N GLU A 55 14.32 -1.56 -11.34
CA GLU A 55 13.62 -2.73 -11.85
C GLU A 55 12.30 -2.97 -11.11
N SER A 56 12.33 -2.98 -9.78
CA SER A 56 11.12 -3.13 -8.97
C SER A 56 10.12 -2.01 -9.22
N LYS A 57 10.56 -0.77 -9.44
CA LYS A 57 9.67 0.33 -9.87
C LYS A 57 8.99 0.07 -11.21
N ILE A 58 9.69 -0.52 -12.18
CA ILE A 58 9.11 -0.87 -13.49
C ILE A 58 8.05 -1.95 -13.30
N GLN A 59 8.36 -2.99 -12.53
CA GLN A 59 7.44 -4.09 -12.25
C GLN A 59 6.19 -3.60 -11.51
N LEU A 60 6.36 -2.75 -10.49
CA LEU A 60 5.27 -2.09 -9.76
C LEU A 60 4.34 -1.32 -10.70
N ASN A 61 4.90 -0.44 -11.52
CA ASN A 61 4.13 0.37 -12.46
C ASN A 61 3.38 -0.51 -13.48
N LYS A 62 3.99 -1.62 -13.93
CA LYS A 62 3.34 -2.57 -14.83
C LYS A 62 2.18 -3.28 -14.14
N TRP A 63 2.38 -3.77 -12.91
CA TRP A 63 1.35 -4.44 -12.13
C TRP A 63 0.15 -3.53 -11.86
N PHE A 64 0.37 -2.29 -11.41
CA PHE A 64 -0.71 -1.32 -11.17
C PHE A 64 -1.52 -1.02 -12.43
N LYS A 65 -0.88 -0.97 -13.60
CA LYS A 65 -1.57 -0.76 -14.88
C LYS A 65 -2.44 -1.96 -15.27
N LEU A 66 -1.91 -3.17 -15.12
CA LEU A 66 -2.61 -4.40 -15.48
C LEU A 66 -3.79 -4.68 -14.53
N ASN A 67 -3.61 -4.43 -13.23
CA ASN A 67 -4.61 -4.72 -12.20
C ASN A 67 -5.48 -3.52 -11.84
N LYS A 68 -5.48 -2.47 -12.67
CA LYS A 68 -6.20 -1.22 -12.37
C LYS A 68 -7.69 -1.43 -12.13
N GLU A 69 -8.35 -2.22 -12.99
CA GLU A 69 -9.78 -2.52 -12.86
C GLU A 69 -10.07 -3.43 -11.67
N HIS A 70 -9.22 -4.43 -11.44
CA HIS A 70 -9.30 -5.30 -10.29
C HIS A 70 -9.21 -4.50 -8.99
N LEU A 71 -8.19 -3.65 -8.86
CA LEU A 71 -8.04 -2.74 -7.72
C LEU A 71 -9.25 -1.83 -7.53
N ARG A 72 -9.83 -1.30 -8.62
CA ARG A 72 -11.02 -0.45 -8.54
C ARG A 72 -12.23 -1.17 -7.96
N ASN A 73 -12.38 -2.46 -8.26
CA ASN A 73 -13.58 -3.23 -7.93
C ASN A 73 -13.43 -4.06 -6.64
N GLN A 74 -12.22 -4.48 -6.30
CA GLN A 74 -11.94 -5.42 -5.21
C GLN A 74 -11.16 -4.80 -4.04
N CYS A 75 -10.42 -3.70 -4.28
CA CYS A 75 -9.70 -3.03 -3.19
C CYS A 75 -10.62 -2.05 -2.45
N LEU A 76 -10.96 -2.39 -1.22
CA LEU A 76 -11.77 -1.58 -0.30
C LEU A 76 -11.11 -0.23 0.00
N GLY A 77 -9.78 -0.19 -0.06
CA GLY A 77 -9.01 1.03 0.06
C GLY A 77 -7.52 0.76 0.26
N PHE A 78 -6.74 1.79 -0.01
CA PHE A 78 -5.31 1.82 0.19
C PHE A 78 -4.94 2.97 1.14
N ILE A 79 -4.54 2.62 2.34
CA ILE A 79 -4.08 3.54 3.38
C ILE A 79 -2.55 3.54 3.42
N ARG A 80 -1.95 4.72 3.37
CA ARG A 80 -0.54 4.90 3.63
C ARG A 80 -0.32 5.45 5.04
N VAL A 81 0.46 4.76 5.86
CA VAL A 81 0.82 5.22 7.20
C VAL A 81 2.10 6.03 7.12
N LYS A 82 2.05 7.26 7.65
CA LYS A 82 3.20 8.16 7.73
C LYS A 82 3.08 9.06 8.95
N ALA A 83 3.88 8.77 9.98
CA ALA A 83 3.89 9.52 11.23
C ALA A 83 4.39 10.98 11.09
N ASP A 84 5.26 11.27 10.10
CA ASP A 84 5.78 12.62 9.87
C ASP A 84 4.85 13.45 8.96
N ALA A 85 4.10 14.35 9.61
CA ALA A 85 3.17 15.26 8.95
C ALA A 85 3.82 16.13 7.87
N LYS A 86 5.09 16.57 8.07
CA LYS A 86 5.79 17.49 7.14
C LYS A 86 5.98 16.91 5.74
N ASN A 87 6.07 15.59 5.64
CA ASN A 87 6.25 14.88 4.37
C ASN A 87 4.97 14.15 3.91
N SER A 88 3.83 14.37 4.59
CA SER A 88 2.55 13.76 4.27
C SER A 88 1.73 14.56 3.24
N ASP A 89 1.92 15.87 3.16
CA ASP A 89 1.09 16.75 2.30
C ASP A 89 1.19 16.45 0.81
N LYS A 90 2.39 16.11 0.31
CA LYS A 90 2.57 15.65 -1.08
C LYS A 90 1.78 14.38 -1.36
N LEU A 91 1.72 13.47 -0.38
CA LEU A 91 1.02 12.19 -0.47
C LEU A 91 -0.50 12.35 -0.30
N LYS A 92 -0.93 13.36 0.45
CA LYS A 92 -2.33 13.77 0.61
C LYS A 92 -2.85 14.62 -0.55
N SER A 93 -1.99 14.97 -1.52
CA SER A 93 -2.39 15.82 -2.63
C SER A 93 -3.52 15.19 -3.45
N ARG A 94 -4.48 16.03 -3.87
CA ARG A 94 -5.63 15.62 -4.66
C ARG A 94 -5.24 14.92 -5.97
N ALA A 95 -4.14 15.36 -6.59
CA ALA A 95 -3.60 14.74 -7.80
C ALA A 95 -3.18 13.28 -7.56
N PHE A 96 -2.57 12.99 -6.41
CA PHE A 96 -2.16 11.63 -6.07
C PHE A 96 -3.37 10.74 -5.75
N SER A 97 -4.34 11.26 -4.99
CA SER A 97 -5.57 10.53 -4.70
C SER A 97 -6.38 10.21 -5.97
N LEU A 98 -6.43 11.12 -6.95
CA LEU A 98 -7.13 10.90 -8.22
C LEU A 98 -6.41 9.91 -9.14
N ALA A 99 -5.11 9.71 -8.97
CA ALA A 99 -4.34 8.73 -9.73
C ALA A 99 -4.58 7.29 -9.26
N MET A 100 -5.12 7.11 -8.05
CA MET A 100 -5.36 5.79 -7.46
C MET A 100 -6.70 5.22 -7.94
N PRO A 101 -6.75 3.94 -8.35
CA PRO A 101 -7.98 3.32 -8.82
C PRO A 101 -8.97 2.96 -7.70
N CYS A 102 -8.54 3.01 -6.44
CA CYS A 102 -9.32 2.67 -5.24
C CYS A 102 -9.28 3.83 -4.22
N PRO A 103 -10.14 3.83 -3.19
CA PRO A 103 -10.10 4.83 -2.13
C PRO A 103 -8.72 4.91 -1.50
N TYR A 104 -8.07 6.08 -1.57
CA TYR A 104 -6.72 6.28 -1.04
C TYR A 104 -6.73 7.27 0.12
N ARG A 105 -6.02 6.93 1.21
CA ARG A 105 -5.87 7.81 2.38
C ARG A 105 -4.46 7.78 2.93
N VAL A 106 -4.09 8.83 3.65
CA VAL A 106 -2.85 8.88 4.42
C VAL A 106 -3.22 9.08 5.89
N MET A 107 -2.72 8.22 6.76
CA MET A 107 -2.98 8.24 8.20
C MET A 107 -1.67 8.28 8.98
N GLU A 108 -1.75 8.69 10.24
CA GLU A 108 -0.55 8.87 11.07
C GLU A 108 -0.14 7.55 11.74
N THR A 109 -1.10 6.68 12.07
CA THR A 109 -0.84 5.43 12.77
C THR A 109 -1.52 4.23 12.11
N ARG A 110 -0.98 3.04 12.37
CA ARG A 110 -1.51 1.74 11.88
C ARG A 110 -2.85 1.41 12.51
N GLU A 111 -3.07 1.84 13.75
CA GLU A 111 -4.34 1.65 14.47
C GLU A 111 -5.46 2.42 13.77
N GLN A 112 -5.22 3.68 13.38
CA GLN A 112 -6.20 4.46 12.60
C GLN A 112 -6.53 3.78 11.26
N ALA A 113 -5.50 3.25 10.59
CA ALA A 113 -5.66 2.55 9.32
C ALA A 113 -6.50 1.28 9.45
N SER A 114 -6.21 0.46 10.47
CA SER A 114 -6.97 -0.75 10.78
C SER A 114 -8.40 -0.43 11.19
N LEU A 115 -8.60 0.62 12.00
CA LEU A 115 -9.91 1.08 12.41
C LEU A 115 -10.76 1.45 11.19
N TRP A 116 -10.19 2.12 10.20
CA TRP A 116 -10.91 2.55 9.00
C TRP A 116 -11.57 1.41 8.23
N PHE A 117 -10.89 0.26 8.11
CA PHE A 117 -11.45 -0.91 7.44
C PHE A 117 -12.50 -1.64 8.31
N THR A 118 -12.38 -1.58 9.63
CA THR A 118 -13.25 -2.33 10.56
C THR A 118 -14.51 -1.56 10.97
N THR A 119 -14.45 -0.24 11.11
CA THR A 119 -15.59 0.56 11.59
C THR A 119 -16.56 0.97 10.49
N GLY A 120 -16.25 0.61 9.24
CA GLY A 120 -17.16 0.77 8.11
C GLY A 120 -17.37 2.23 7.69
N GLN A 121 -17.32 2.45 6.40
CA GLN A 121 -17.82 3.65 5.74
C GLN A 121 -19.28 3.87 6.16
N LYS A 122 -19.53 4.84 7.05
CA LYS A 122 -20.82 5.54 7.11
C LYS A 122 -20.70 6.80 6.26
#